data_AF-A0A0F8ZMJ3-F1
#
_entry.id   AF-A0A0F8ZMJ3-F1
#
_cell.length_a   1.000
_cell.length_b   1.000
_cell.length_c   1.000
_cell.angle_alpha   90.00
_cell.angle_beta   90.00
_cell.angle_gamma   90.00
#
_symmetry.space_group_name_H-M   'P 1'
#
loop_
_entity.id
_entity.type
_entity.pdbx_description
1 polymer ?
#
loop_
_entity_poly.entity_id
_entity_poly.type
_entity_poly.pdbx_seq_one_letter_code
_entity_poly.pdbx_strand_id
1 'polypeptide(L)'
;MALITDELSVWDISHRWISYDPEGFRFRYPLGVKDNFKLLFEAILHGELFCQTLILAKRPDDSKADPKYYIRTHIDEIYDCIHGSAFNKKLLKWALISRNDFKEWCEHRSIPLPEFWFPPGWKYEFEQP
;
A
#
# COMPACT_ATOMS: atom_id res chain seq x y z
N MET A 1 -9.94 -4.84 16.50
CA MET A 1 -9.92 -6.22 15.98
C MET A 1 -8.90 -6.28 14.87
N ALA A 2 -8.02 -7.28 14.90
CA ALA A 2 -7.08 -7.50 13.81
C ALA A 2 -7.80 -8.03 12.56
N LEU A 3 -7.35 -7.61 11.38
CA LEU A 3 -7.86 -8.11 10.11
C LEU A 3 -7.20 -9.44 9.76
N ILE A 4 -8.01 -10.40 9.32
CA ILE A 4 -7.53 -11.73 8.90
C ILE A 4 -7.13 -11.72 7.40
N THR A 5 -7.35 -10.64 6.66
CA THR A 5 -7.00 -10.54 5.23
C THR A 5 -5.49 -10.51 4.98
N ASP A 6 -5.04 -11.30 4.01
CA ASP A 6 -3.61 -11.43 3.67
C ASP A 6 -3.08 -10.29 2.80
N GLU A 7 -3.96 -9.47 2.25
CA GLU A 7 -3.62 -8.30 1.46
C GLU A 7 -4.51 -7.13 1.85
N LEU A 8 -3.96 -5.93 1.73
CA LEU A 8 -4.69 -4.68 1.92
C LEU A 8 -4.23 -3.66 0.89
N SER A 9 -5.14 -2.76 0.54
CA SER A 9 -4.81 -1.65 -0.34
C SER A 9 -3.99 -0.58 0.39
N VAL A 10 -3.20 0.20 -0.37
CA VAL A 10 -2.52 1.40 0.14
C VAL A 10 -3.54 2.33 0.83
N TRP A 11 -4.76 2.42 0.29
CA TRP A 11 -5.88 3.13 0.91
C TRP A 11 -6.18 2.63 2.33
N ASP A 12 -6.43 1.33 2.48
CA ASP A 12 -6.83 0.74 3.76
C ASP A 12 -5.71 0.82 4.80
N ILE A 13 -4.48 0.48 4.40
CA ILE A 13 -3.30 0.53 5.27
C ILE A 13 -3.14 1.96 5.80
N SER A 14 -3.15 2.96 4.92
CA SER A 14 -2.90 4.35 5.31
C SER A 14 -3.92 4.92 6.29
N HIS A 15 -5.19 4.54 6.15
CA HIS A 15 -6.25 4.97 7.07
C HIS A 15 -6.16 4.20 8.40
N ARG A 16 -6.03 2.87 8.34
CA ARG A 16 -6.05 2.01 9.52
C ARG A 16 -4.82 2.15 10.39
N TRP A 17 -3.66 2.51 9.83
CA TRP A 17 -2.43 2.74 10.58
C TRP A 17 -2.60 3.82 11.65
N ILE A 18 -3.43 4.83 11.39
CA ILE A 18 -3.74 5.88 12.37
C ILE A 18 -5.13 5.70 13.00
N SER A 19 -5.66 4.47 13.00
CA SER A 19 -6.98 4.14 13.55
C SER A 19 -8.13 4.97 12.97
N TYR A 20 -8.02 5.33 11.69
CA TYR A 20 -8.99 6.15 10.98
C TYR A 20 -9.82 5.30 10.02
N ASP A 21 -11.12 5.54 9.96
CA ASP A 21 -12.04 4.73 9.15
C ASP A 21 -11.90 5.01 7.64
N PRO A 22 -11.57 3.99 6.80
CA PRO A 22 -11.42 4.13 5.35
C PRO A 22 -12.73 4.33 4.58
N GLU A 23 -13.89 3.99 5.14
CA GLU A 23 -15.19 4.06 4.43
C GLU A 23 -16.01 5.32 4.76
N GLY A 24 -15.56 6.12 5.73
CA GLY A 24 -16.19 7.39 6.06
C GLY A 24 -16.18 8.39 4.89
N PHE A 25 -17.28 9.14 4.72
CA PHE A 25 -17.36 10.27 3.78
C PHE A 25 -16.47 11.42 4.23
N ARG A 26 -15.63 11.99 3.33
CA ARG A 26 -14.66 13.04 3.69
C ARG A 26 -14.46 14.06 2.57
N PHE A 27 -14.38 15.35 2.95
CA PHE A 27 -13.91 16.43 2.07
C PHE A 27 -12.37 16.56 2.01
N ARG A 28 -11.66 16.15 3.07
CA ARG A 28 -10.19 16.20 3.17
C ARG A 28 -9.65 15.04 4.00
N TYR A 29 -8.45 14.55 3.64
CA TYR A 29 -7.73 13.53 4.41
C TYR A 29 -6.92 14.16 5.57
N PRO A 30 -6.86 13.51 6.75
CA PRO A 30 -5.95 13.88 7.82
C PRO A 30 -4.49 13.85 7.34
N LEU A 31 -3.64 14.64 7.99
CA LEU A 31 -2.21 14.70 7.65
C LEU A 31 -1.54 13.32 7.71
N GLY A 32 -1.74 12.57 8.80
CA GLY A 32 -1.15 11.23 8.94
C GLY A 32 -1.57 10.23 7.86
N VAL A 33 -2.82 10.31 7.35
CA VAL A 33 -3.24 9.46 6.21
C VAL A 33 -2.47 9.85 4.95
N LYS A 34 -2.30 11.17 4.71
CA LYS A 34 -1.54 11.66 3.55
C LYS A 34 -0.06 11.27 3.63
N ASP A 35 0.53 11.33 4.80
CA ASP A 35 1.92 10.95 5.01
C ASP A 35 2.11 9.44 4.78
N ASN A 36 1.16 8.61 5.22
CA ASN A 36 1.17 7.19 4.92
C ASN A 36 1.01 6.90 3.42
N PHE A 37 0.15 7.63 2.70
CA PHE A 37 0.04 7.49 1.24
C PHE A 37 1.37 7.74 0.54
N LYS A 38 2.05 8.83 0.93
CA LYS A 38 3.35 9.21 0.39
C LYS A 38 4.40 8.15 0.68
N LEU A 39 4.52 7.76 1.94
CA LEU A 39 5.48 6.77 2.42
C LEU A 39 5.35 5.44 1.66
N LEU A 40 4.12 4.93 1.53
CA LEU A 40 3.89 3.65 0.88
C LEU A 40 4.17 3.71 -0.62
N PHE A 41 3.73 4.77 -1.32
CA PHE A 41 4.02 4.88 -2.74
C PHE A 41 5.48 5.15 -3.05
N GLU A 42 6.19 5.89 -2.20
CA GLU A 42 7.63 6.07 -2.30
C GLU A 42 8.35 4.72 -2.18
N ALA A 43 8.00 3.92 -1.16
CA ALA A 43 8.55 2.57 -0.99
C ALA A 43 8.24 1.64 -2.18
N ILE A 44 7.03 1.69 -2.73
CA ILE A 44 6.64 0.92 -3.92
C ILE A 44 7.44 1.37 -5.13
N LEU A 45 7.55 2.68 -5.38
CA LEU A 45 8.24 3.23 -6.54
C LEU A 45 9.74 2.88 -6.54
N HIS A 46 10.35 2.86 -5.37
CA HIS A 46 11.76 2.47 -5.19
C HIS A 46 11.99 0.95 -5.14
N GLY A 47 10.92 0.14 -5.18
CA GLY A 47 11.01 -1.32 -5.14
C GLY A 47 11.42 -1.89 -3.79
N GLU A 48 11.23 -1.11 -2.73
CA GLU A 48 11.47 -1.55 -1.35
C GLU A 48 10.27 -2.28 -0.76
N LEU A 49 9.08 -1.97 -1.27
CA LEU A 49 7.83 -2.60 -0.90
C LEU A 49 7.16 -3.18 -2.15
N PHE A 50 6.96 -4.49 -2.16
CA PHE A 50 6.29 -5.16 -3.27
C PHE A 50 4.79 -4.83 -3.29
N CYS A 51 4.31 -4.40 -4.46
CA CYS A 51 2.88 -4.16 -4.72
C CYS A 51 2.39 -5.17 -5.76
N GLN A 52 1.44 -6.01 -5.37
CA GLN A 52 0.95 -7.11 -6.21
C GLN A 52 0.29 -6.62 -7.51
N THR A 53 -0.36 -5.46 -7.48
CA THR A 53 -1.11 -4.90 -8.61
C THR A 53 -0.32 -3.85 -9.41
N LEU A 54 0.90 -3.49 -9.01
CA LEU A 54 1.74 -2.50 -9.67
C LEU A 54 3.17 -3.03 -9.87
N ILE A 55 3.41 -3.54 -11.06
CA ILE A 55 4.68 -4.09 -11.50
C ILE A 55 5.64 -2.95 -11.90
N LEU A 56 6.87 -3.00 -11.38
CA LEU A 56 7.93 -2.01 -11.66
C LEU A 56 8.59 -2.16 -13.03
N ALA A 57 8.44 -3.33 -13.67
CA ALA A 57 9.04 -3.62 -14.95
C ALA A 57 8.55 -2.65 -16.05
N LYS A 58 9.38 -2.47 -17.10
CA LYS A 58 8.88 -1.87 -18.34
C LYS A 58 7.86 -2.81 -18.96
N ARG A 59 6.71 -2.28 -19.37
CA ARG A 59 5.83 -3.03 -20.27
C ARG A 59 6.55 -3.26 -21.62
N PRO A 60 6.71 -4.51 -22.06
CA PRO A 60 7.18 -4.80 -23.42
C PRO A 60 6.20 -4.24 -24.48
N ASP A 61 6.71 -3.75 -25.59
CA ASP A 61 5.88 -3.09 -26.62
C ASP A 61 4.86 -4.05 -27.27
N ASP A 62 5.15 -5.35 -27.27
CA ASP A 62 4.31 -6.44 -27.79
C ASP A 62 3.41 -7.09 -26.72
N SER A 63 3.47 -6.61 -25.47
CA SER A 63 2.76 -7.22 -24.35
C SER A 63 1.24 -7.06 -24.49
N LYS A 64 0.52 -8.19 -24.39
CA LYS A 64 -0.95 -8.22 -24.32
C LYS A 64 -1.50 -7.96 -22.91
N ALA A 65 -0.63 -7.82 -21.91
CA ALA A 65 -1.05 -7.57 -20.54
C ALA A 65 -1.70 -6.18 -20.41
N ASP A 66 -2.64 -6.05 -19.48
CA ASP A 66 -3.31 -4.76 -19.24
C ASP A 66 -2.28 -3.73 -18.74
N PRO A 67 -2.13 -2.57 -19.43
CA PRO A 67 -1.20 -1.51 -19.02
C PRO A 67 -1.37 -1.05 -17.57
N LYS A 68 -2.56 -1.18 -16.98
CA LYS A 68 -2.84 -0.74 -15.60
C LYS A 68 -2.03 -1.47 -14.53
N TYR A 69 -1.49 -2.65 -14.84
CA TYR A 69 -0.60 -3.36 -13.93
C TYR A 69 0.82 -2.80 -13.91
N TYR A 70 1.18 -1.89 -14.82
CA TYR A 70 2.52 -1.34 -14.89
C TYR A 70 2.58 0.01 -14.19
N ILE A 71 3.52 0.16 -13.27
CA ILE A 71 3.69 1.39 -12.48
C ILE A 71 3.85 2.63 -13.38
N ARG A 72 4.49 2.45 -14.55
CA ARG A 72 4.75 3.52 -15.52
C ARG A 72 3.48 4.14 -16.09
N THR A 73 2.39 3.38 -16.16
CA THR A 73 1.08 3.90 -16.58
C THR A 73 0.51 4.90 -15.57
N HIS A 74 0.92 4.78 -14.31
CA HIS A 74 0.43 5.56 -13.18
C HIS A 74 1.48 6.53 -12.62
N ILE A 75 2.58 6.74 -13.36
CA ILE A 75 3.77 7.40 -12.81
C ILE A 75 3.49 8.84 -12.36
N ASP A 76 2.73 9.60 -13.15
CA ASP A 76 2.37 10.98 -12.82
C ASP A 76 1.50 11.03 -11.56
N GLU A 77 0.54 10.11 -11.45
CA GLU A 77 -0.39 10.01 -10.32
C GLU A 77 0.33 9.59 -9.03
N ILE A 78 1.37 8.76 -9.16
CA ILE A 78 2.24 8.35 -8.06
C ILE A 78 3.10 9.53 -7.60
N TYR A 79 3.72 10.27 -8.54
CA TYR A 79 4.49 11.46 -8.18
C TYR A 79 3.62 12.56 -7.56
N ASP A 80 2.42 12.79 -8.10
CA ASP A 80 1.45 13.71 -7.51
C ASP A 80 1.10 13.32 -6.07
N CYS A 81 0.98 12.02 -5.80
CA CYS A 81 0.73 11.49 -4.46
C CYS A 81 1.92 11.72 -3.53
N ILE A 82 3.13 11.35 -3.95
CA ILE A 82 4.38 11.51 -3.18
C ILE A 82 4.62 12.99 -2.82
N HIS A 83 4.43 13.90 -3.77
CA HIS A 83 4.58 15.34 -3.53
C HIS A 83 3.37 15.95 -2.80
N GLY A 84 2.26 15.21 -2.69
CA GLY A 84 1.04 15.64 -2.01
C GLY A 84 0.20 16.64 -2.79
N SER A 85 0.42 16.73 -4.10
CA SER A 85 -0.35 17.56 -5.04
C SER A 85 -1.77 17.02 -5.21
N ALA A 86 -1.91 15.70 -5.42
CA ALA A 86 -3.18 15.03 -5.60
C ALA A 86 -3.15 13.59 -5.08
N PHE A 87 -4.31 13.08 -4.64
CA PHE A 87 -4.45 11.72 -4.13
C PHE A 87 -5.51 10.98 -4.94
N ASN A 88 -5.09 10.19 -5.93
CA ASN A 88 -6.01 9.41 -6.76
C ASN A 88 -6.57 8.22 -5.96
N LYS A 89 -7.80 8.37 -5.47
CA LYS A 89 -8.50 7.34 -4.67
C LYS A 89 -8.61 5.99 -5.40
N LYS A 90 -8.79 5.99 -6.73
CA LYS A 90 -8.90 4.74 -7.50
C LYS A 90 -7.58 3.98 -7.47
N LEU A 91 -6.46 4.68 -7.70
CA LEU A 91 -5.13 4.10 -7.64
C LEU A 91 -4.79 3.61 -6.22
N LEU A 92 -5.09 4.41 -5.20
CA LEU A 92 -4.87 4.04 -3.79
C LEU A 92 -5.64 2.78 -3.37
N LYS A 93 -6.87 2.61 -3.86
CA LYS A 93 -7.67 1.39 -3.61
C LYS A 93 -7.22 0.20 -4.47
N TRP A 94 -6.58 0.45 -5.61
CA TRP A 94 -6.10 -0.58 -6.53
C TRP A 94 -4.74 -1.15 -6.12
N ALA A 95 -3.84 -0.33 -5.57
CA ALA A 95 -2.50 -0.75 -5.14
C ALA A 95 -2.60 -1.68 -3.92
N LEU A 96 -2.37 -2.98 -4.12
CA LEU A 96 -2.46 -4.02 -3.08
C LEU A 96 -1.07 -4.43 -2.60
N ILE A 97 -0.92 -4.52 -1.29
CA ILE A 97 0.29 -4.96 -0.61
C ILE A 97 -0.06 -6.21 0.19
N SER A 98 0.80 -7.23 0.12
CA SER A 98 0.62 -8.43 0.94
C SER A 98 1.06 -8.17 2.38
N ARG A 99 0.46 -8.89 3.33
CA ARG A 99 0.82 -8.83 4.75
C ARG A 99 2.29 -9.20 4.97
N ASN A 100 2.80 -10.18 4.23
CA ASN A 100 4.20 -10.61 4.31
C ASN A 100 5.16 -9.52 3.84
N ASP A 101 4.95 -9.01 2.62
CA ASP A 101 5.82 -7.96 2.06
C ASP A 101 5.81 -6.70 2.94
N PHE A 102 4.63 -6.33 3.46
CA PHE A 102 4.49 -5.20 4.35
C PHE A 102 5.23 -5.41 5.69
N LYS A 103 5.15 -6.62 6.25
CA LYS A 103 5.88 -6.99 7.47
C LYS A 103 7.39 -6.89 7.26
N GLU A 104 7.90 -7.55 6.22
CA GLU A 104 9.33 -7.55 5.90
C GLU A 104 9.85 -6.13 5.69
N TRP A 105 9.10 -5.31 4.95
CA TRP A 105 9.43 -3.91 4.76
C TRP A 105 9.47 -3.11 6.07
N CYS A 106 8.49 -3.30 6.97
CA CYS A 106 8.49 -2.66 8.28
C CYS A 106 9.70 -3.08 9.12
N GLU A 107 10.03 -4.38 9.15
CA GLU A 107 11.17 -4.92 9.88
C GLU A 107 12.50 -4.35 9.34
N HIS A 108 12.69 -4.32 8.02
CA HIS A 108 13.87 -3.73 7.38
C HIS A 108 14.03 -2.24 7.68
N ARG A 109 12.92 -1.50 7.78
CA ARG A 109 12.91 -0.06 8.06
C ARG A 109 12.86 0.26 9.56
N SER A 110 12.86 -0.74 10.45
CA SER A 110 12.67 -0.58 11.90
C SER A 110 11.40 0.20 12.27
N ILE A 111 10.34 0.03 11.48
CA ILE A 111 9.02 0.63 11.70
C ILE A 111 8.20 -0.33 12.56
N PRO A 112 7.51 0.14 13.62
CA PRO A 112 6.67 -0.72 14.43
C PRO A 112 5.53 -1.32 13.59
N LEU A 113 5.35 -2.63 13.70
CA LEU A 113 4.26 -3.33 13.03
C LEU A 113 2.91 -2.81 13.55
N PRO A 114 1.98 -2.42 12.67
CA PRO A 114 0.72 -1.88 13.11
C PRO A 114 -0.21 -2.96 13.67
N GLU A 115 -0.73 -2.71 14.88
CA GLU A 115 -1.57 -3.67 15.62
C GLU A 115 -2.86 -4.06 14.88
N PHE A 116 -3.35 -3.23 13.96
CA PHE A 116 -4.55 -3.54 13.17
C PHE A 116 -4.34 -4.78 12.26
N TRP A 117 -3.10 -5.07 11.90
CA TRP A 117 -2.73 -6.21 11.05
C TRP A 117 -1.86 -7.23 11.76
N PHE A 118 -1.07 -6.79 12.75
CA PHE A 118 -0.17 -7.61 13.54
C PHE A 118 -0.44 -7.41 15.04
N PRO A 119 -1.53 -7.98 15.58
CA PRO A 119 -1.85 -7.81 16.99
C PRO A 119 -0.80 -8.52 17.88
N PRO A 120 -0.57 -8.03 19.10
CA PRO A 120 0.37 -8.65 20.02
C PRO A 120 -0.02 -10.11 20.30
N GLY A 121 0.95 -11.01 20.15
CA GLY A 121 0.75 -12.45 20.33
C GLY A 121 0.29 -13.22 19.08
N TRP A 122 0.18 -12.58 17.92
CA TRP A 122 -0.06 -13.29 16.65
C TRP A 122 1.09 -14.25 16.32
N LYS A 123 0.80 -15.54 16.22
CA LYS A 123 1.77 -16.58 15.85
C LYS A 123 1.57 -16.99 14.40
N TYR A 124 2.58 -16.78 13.57
CA TYR A 124 2.59 -17.09 12.13
C TYR A 124 2.48 -18.59 11.82
N GLU A 125 2.76 -19.44 12.81
CA GLU A 125 2.93 -20.90 12.67
C GLU A 125 1.66 -21.67 12.25
N PHE A 126 0.49 -21.02 12.16
CA PHE A 126 -0.77 -21.67 11.83
C PHE A 126 -1.28 -21.42 10.39
N GLU A 127 -0.61 -20.59 9.59
CA GLU A 127 -1.09 -20.20 8.25
C GLU A 127 -0.27 -20.77 7.07
N GLN A 128 0.77 -21.57 7.30
CA GLN A 128 1.41 -22.34 6.22
C GLN A 128 0.80 -23.75 6.14
N PRO A 129 0.21 -24.17 4.99
CA PRO A 129 -0.21 -25.54 4.77
C PRO A 129 0.96 -26.52 4.68
#